data_AF-A0A7X3K908-F1
#
_entry.id   AF-A0A7X3K908-F1
#
_cell.length_a   1.000
_cell.length_b   1.000
_cell.length_c   1.000
_cell.angle_alpha   90.00
_cell.angle_beta   90.00
_cell.angle_gamma   90.00
#
_symmetry.space_group_name_H-M   'P 1'
#
loop_
_entity.id
_entity.type
_entity.pdbx_description
1 polymer ?
#
loop_
_entity_poly.entity_id
_entity_poly.type
_entity_poly.pdbx_seq_one_letter_code
_entity_poly.pdbx_strand_id
1 'polypeptide(L)'
;MLPFMFATGIENSAPTIADGRIRRDQMEECGHYRQWQTDFALVAQLGIRTLRYGVPLYRTWLGPDRYDWEFADQALGALRRGGIEPVADLCHFCVPDWIGNFQNPDFPALFQGYARAFATRYPWIRLYTPVNEMYVCAKFSALFGWWNEQARDFRSYVTALKHLARANVLAMHEIVTSRPDAVFIQSESSEYFHATHPDAVAEAERRNRLRFLSLDFNYGRPLEPVQREFVLAHGMTPDECEFFEAHALRHHCILGTDYYMTNEHDVAPDGTARDAGETLGYAMIAQEYAQRYGLPLMHTETNLDQGPHGDEAREWLRCQWAHVRSLMRSGVPVAGFTWYSLTDQVDWHIELREARGIVNPRGLYDLDRRIRPVGTAYRDLIAAWNGRLSTNLTGGADAYHKSLTINDKKSRHD
;
A
#
# COMPACT_ATOMS: atom_id res chain seq x y z
N MET A 1 -22.12 -7.45 4.62
CA MET A 1 -20.95 -8.19 4.09
C MET A 1 -20.51 -7.48 2.83
N LEU A 2 -19.23 -7.13 2.69
CA LEU A 2 -18.69 -6.80 1.38
C LEU A 2 -18.38 -8.11 0.65
N PRO A 3 -18.65 -8.20 -0.66
CA PRO A 3 -18.17 -9.33 -1.45
C PRO A 3 -16.64 -9.34 -1.47
N PHE A 4 -16.05 -10.52 -1.65
CA PHE A 4 -14.60 -10.64 -1.81
C PHE A 4 -14.15 -9.87 -3.06
N MET A 5 -13.16 -8.99 -2.90
CA MET A 5 -12.67 -8.13 -3.98
C MET A 5 -11.50 -8.79 -4.69
N PHE A 6 -11.73 -9.25 -5.92
CA PHE A 6 -10.64 -9.43 -6.88
C PHE A 6 -10.33 -8.08 -7.52
N ALA A 7 -9.06 -7.70 -7.51
CA ALA A 7 -8.62 -6.40 -7.99
C ALA A 7 -7.34 -6.51 -8.83
N THR A 8 -7.11 -5.46 -9.61
CA THR A 8 -5.78 -5.14 -10.13
C THR A 8 -5.54 -3.65 -9.92
N GLY A 9 -4.44 -3.11 -10.42
CA GLY A 9 -4.19 -1.68 -10.36
C GLY A 9 -3.56 -1.13 -11.63
N ILE A 10 -3.68 0.18 -11.82
CA ILE A 10 -2.87 0.92 -12.78
C ILE A 10 -1.69 1.48 -12.00
N GLU A 11 -0.47 1.12 -12.40
CA GLU A 11 0.74 1.66 -11.77
C GLU A 11 0.79 3.18 -11.95
N ASN A 12 0.65 3.90 -10.84
CA ASN A 12 0.54 5.36 -10.81
C ASN A 12 1.60 6.03 -9.96
N SER A 13 2.66 5.30 -9.63
CA SER A 13 3.86 5.86 -9.03
C SER A 13 4.42 7.00 -9.86
N ALA A 14 4.77 8.09 -9.18
CA ALA A 14 5.41 9.23 -9.81
C ALA A 14 6.46 9.90 -8.89
N PRO A 15 7.46 9.17 -8.33
CA PRO A 15 8.52 9.81 -7.56
C PRO A 15 9.42 10.68 -8.45
N THR A 16 10.15 11.61 -7.85
CA THR A 16 11.28 12.27 -8.52
C THR A 16 12.61 11.61 -8.18
N ILE A 17 13.56 11.67 -9.12
CA ILE A 17 14.94 11.21 -8.97
C ILE A 17 15.89 12.29 -9.50
N ALA A 18 17.20 12.06 -9.37
CA ALA A 18 18.25 12.95 -9.86
C ALA A 18 18.05 14.39 -9.34
N ASP A 19 17.95 14.52 -8.02
CA ASP A 19 17.69 15.78 -7.30
C ASP A 19 16.44 16.54 -7.80
N GLY A 20 15.34 15.81 -8.10
CA GLY A 20 14.09 16.40 -8.55
C GLY A 20 14.02 16.70 -10.05
N ARG A 21 15.09 16.48 -10.82
CA ARG A 21 15.16 16.82 -12.25
C ARG A 21 14.36 15.87 -13.14
N ILE A 22 14.12 14.64 -12.70
CA ILE A 22 13.42 13.61 -13.47
C ILE A 22 12.24 13.10 -12.65
N ARG A 23 11.05 13.14 -13.24
CA ARG A 23 9.83 12.53 -12.70
C ARG A 23 9.61 11.16 -13.34
N ARG A 24 9.44 10.12 -12.53
CA ARG A 24 9.16 8.74 -12.96
C ARG A 24 7.66 8.48 -13.04
N ASP A 25 6.95 9.15 -13.95
CA ASP A 25 5.50 9.00 -14.12
C ASP A 25 5.17 7.66 -14.81
N GLN A 26 4.82 6.64 -14.03
CA GLN A 26 4.53 5.31 -14.57
C GLN A 26 3.27 5.26 -15.43
N MET A 27 2.30 6.16 -15.22
CA MET A 27 1.15 6.25 -16.12
C MET A 27 1.57 6.73 -17.52
N GLU A 28 2.54 7.63 -17.61
CA GLU A 28 3.14 8.04 -18.90
C GLU A 28 4.00 6.93 -19.48
N GLU A 29 4.93 6.38 -18.68
CA GLU A 29 5.92 5.40 -19.11
C GLU A 29 5.27 4.08 -19.58
N CYS A 30 4.14 3.68 -18.98
CA CYS A 30 3.33 2.54 -19.41
C CYS A 30 2.29 2.88 -20.49
N GLY A 31 2.21 4.15 -20.91
CA GLY A 31 1.30 4.64 -21.94
C GLY A 31 -0.18 4.69 -21.54
N HIS A 32 -0.48 4.69 -20.24
CA HIS A 32 -1.85 4.70 -19.71
C HIS A 32 -2.65 5.92 -20.16
N TYR A 33 -2.07 7.14 -20.13
CA TYR A 33 -2.82 8.35 -20.55
C TYR A 33 -3.39 8.28 -21.97
N ARG A 34 -2.71 7.55 -22.86
CA ARG A 34 -3.16 7.36 -24.26
C ARG A 34 -4.14 6.21 -24.42
N GLN A 35 -4.15 5.25 -23.50
CA GLN A 35 -4.85 3.96 -23.64
C GLN A 35 -5.80 3.65 -22.48
N TRP A 36 -6.11 4.61 -21.61
CA TRP A 36 -6.87 4.38 -20.39
C TRP A 36 -8.25 3.75 -20.64
N GLN A 37 -8.91 4.09 -21.76
CA GLN A 37 -10.19 3.46 -22.14
C GLN A 37 -10.01 1.96 -22.42
N THR A 38 -8.95 1.61 -23.15
CA THR A 38 -8.59 0.22 -23.43
C THR A 38 -8.27 -0.49 -22.12
N ASP A 39 -7.45 0.12 -21.26
CA ASP A 39 -7.05 -0.45 -19.98
C ASP A 39 -8.28 -0.77 -19.11
N PHE A 40 -9.26 0.13 -19.02
CA PHE A 40 -10.51 -0.13 -18.28
C PHE A 40 -11.39 -1.20 -18.92
N ALA A 41 -11.41 -1.30 -20.26
CA ALA A 41 -12.09 -2.39 -20.94
C ALA A 41 -11.44 -3.75 -20.63
N LEU A 42 -10.10 -3.80 -20.54
CA LEU A 42 -9.37 -5.01 -20.17
C LEU A 42 -9.64 -5.44 -18.73
N VAL A 43 -9.70 -4.49 -17.79
CA VAL A 43 -10.13 -4.76 -16.40
C VAL A 43 -11.49 -5.45 -16.38
N ALA A 44 -12.46 -4.93 -17.13
CA ALA A 44 -13.79 -5.53 -17.23
C ALA A 44 -13.76 -6.93 -17.88
N GLN A 45 -12.93 -7.14 -18.92
CA GLN A 45 -12.78 -8.43 -19.60
C GLN A 45 -12.17 -9.52 -18.70
N LEU A 46 -11.33 -9.14 -17.73
CA LEU A 46 -10.80 -10.05 -16.71
C LEU A 46 -11.87 -10.47 -15.67
N GLY A 47 -13.05 -9.84 -15.68
CA GLY A 47 -14.09 -10.04 -14.68
C GLY A 47 -13.85 -9.25 -13.38
N ILE A 48 -12.93 -8.29 -13.40
CA ILE A 48 -12.59 -7.45 -12.26
C ILE A 48 -13.60 -6.30 -12.14
N ARG A 49 -14.03 -6.03 -10.90
CA ARG A 49 -14.97 -4.94 -10.57
C ARG A 49 -14.42 -3.93 -9.58
N THR A 50 -13.23 -4.19 -9.03
CA THR A 50 -12.51 -3.30 -8.12
C THR A 50 -11.15 -2.99 -8.74
N LEU A 51 -10.83 -1.71 -8.93
CA LEU A 51 -9.56 -1.30 -9.54
C LEU A 51 -8.84 -0.35 -8.60
N ARG A 52 -7.60 -0.67 -8.21
CA ARG A 52 -6.72 0.31 -7.56
C ARG A 52 -6.31 1.36 -8.58
N TYR A 53 -6.75 2.58 -8.37
CA TYR A 53 -6.61 3.64 -9.36
C TYR A 53 -6.37 4.98 -8.68
N GLY A 54 -5.20 5.56 -8.92
CA GLY A 54 -4.89 6.92 -8.50
C GLY A 54 -4.89 7.89 -9.66
N VAL A 55 -5.42 9.08 -9.42
CA VAL A 55 -5.30 10.20 -10.38
C VAL A 55 -3.87 10.75 -10.25
N PRO A 56 -3.18 11.15 -11.34
CA PRO A 56 -1.81 11.66 -11.26
C PRO A 56 -1.71 12.91 -10.37
N LEU A 57 -1.28 12.72 -9.12
CA LEU A 57 -1.34 13.74 -8.08
C LEU A 57 -0.61 15.02 -8.48
N TYR A 58 0.60 14.92 -9.02
CA TYR A 58 1.40 16.09 -9.40
C TYR A 58 0.83 16.87 -10.61
N ARG A 59 0.07 16.21 -11.50
CA ARG A 59 -0.62 16.88 -12.61
C ARG A 59 -1.94 17.49 -12.16
N THR A 60 -2.57 16.88 -11.15
CA THR A 60 -3.90 17.27 -10.67
C THR A 60 -3.84 18.40 -9.65
N TRP A 61 -2.90 18.33 -8.71
CA TRP A 61 -2.81 19.26 -7.59
C TRP A 61 -1.75 20.33 -7.84
N LEU A 62 -2.15 21.41 -8.50
CA LEU A 62 -1.27 22.47 -9.04
C LEU A 62 -0.87 23.54 -8.00
N GLY A 63 -1.51 23.53 -6.84
CA GLY A 63 -1.31 24.49 -5.77
C GLY A 63 -2.42 24.42 -4.72
N PRO A 64 -2.33 25.22 -3.65
CA PRO A 64 -3.45 25.41 -2.73
C PRO A 64 -4.70 25.85 -3.49
N ASP A 65 -5.80 25.11 -3.33
CA ASP A 65 -7.09 25.34 -4.00
C ASP A 65 -7.04 25.44 -5.53
N ARG A 66 -5.97 24.95 -6.16
CA ARG A 66 -5.76 24.98 -7.62
C ARG A 66 -5.60 23.57 -8.13
N TYR A 67 -6.53 23.16 -8.98
CA TYR A 67 -6.61 21.78 -9.47
C TYR A 67 -6.87 21.73 -10.97
N ASP A 68 -6.28 20.74 -11.63
CA ASP A 68 -6.68 20.30 -12.96
C ASP A 68 -7.34 18.91 -12.85
N TRP A 69 -8.67 18.89 -12.99
CA TRP A 69 -9.47 17.68 -12.89
C TRP A 69 -9.80 17.06 -14.26
N GLU A 70 -9.31 17.60 -15.37
CA GLU A 70 -9.78 17.20 -16.70
C GLU A 70 -9.60 15.70 -16.96
N PHE A 71 -8.39 15.18 -16.75
CA PHE A 71 -8.11 13.75 -16.92
C PHE A 71 -8.89 12.90 -15.89
N ALA A 72 -8.93 13.37 -14.64
CA ALA A 72 -9.62 12.69 -13.54
C ALA A 72 -11.12 12.50 -13.83
N ASP A 73 -11.79 13.54 -14.32
CA ASP A 73 -13.21 13.52 -14.67
C ASP A 73 -13.51 12.52 -15.78
N GLN A 74 -12.64 12.46 -16.79
CA GLN A 74 -12.76 11.52 -17.90
C GLN A 74 -12.61 10.07 -17.41
N ALA A 75 -11.49 9.80 -16.71
CA ALA A 75 -11.14 8.46 -16.26
C ALA A 75 -12.11 7.93 -15.19
N LEU A 76 -12.31 8.66 -14.09
CA LEU A 76 -13.22 8.26 -13.02
C LEU A 76 -14.67 8.21 -13.51
N GLY A 77 -15.07 9.14 -14.38
CA GLY A 77 -16.38 9.10 -15.03
C GLY A 77 -16.61 7.84 -15.85
N ALA A 78 -15.58 7.33 -16.53
CA ALA A 78 -15.65 6.08 -17.27
C ALA A 78 -15.68 4.84 -16.39
N LEU A 79 -14.88 4.80 -15.31
CA LEU A 79 -14.95 3.73 -14.31
C LEU A 79 -16.37 3.62 -13.73
N ARG A 80 -16.97 4.76 -13.37
CA ARG A 80 -18.35 4.83 -12.87
C ARG A 80 -19.35 4.27 -13.88
N ARG A 81 -19.26 4.68 -15.16
CA ARG A 81 -20.14 4.17 -16.23
C ARG A 81 -19.93 2.67 -16.50
N GLY A 82 -18.69 2.18 -16.38
CA GLY A 82 -18.34 0.78 -16.55
C GLY A 82 -18.74 -0.12 -15.36
N GLY A 83 -19.16 0.48 -14.24
CA GLY A 83 -19.43 -0.25 -13.01
C GLY A 83 -18.17 -0.92 -12.45
N ILE A 84 -17.04 -0.20 -12.52
CA ILE A 84 -15.78 -0.55 -11.86
C ILE A 84 -15.62 0.41 -10.68
N GLU A 85 -15.57 -0.14 -9.47
CA GLU A 85 -15.34 0.62 -8.24
C GLU A 85 -13.85 0.91 -8.09
N PRO A 86 -13.42 2.18 -8.06
CA PRO A 86 -12.03 2.50 -7.79
C PRO A 86 -11.74 2.36 -6.29
N VAL A 87 -10.59 1.78 -5.96
CA VAL A 87 -9.87 2.11 -4.72
C VAL A 87 -9.01 3.32 -5.05
N ALA A 88 -9.47 4.50 -4.65
CA ALA A 88 -8.83 5.76 -5.00
C ALA A 88 -7.49 5.91 -4.29
N ASP A 89 -6.40 5.76 -5.04
CA ASP A 89 -5.03 5.90 -4.57
C ASP A 89 -4.58 7.37 -4.70
N LEU A 90 -4.63 8.13 -3.62
CA LEU A 90 -4.52 9.59 -3.71
C LEU A 90 -3.06 10.07 -3.77
N CYS A 91 -2.13 9.32 -3.18
CA CYS A 91 -0.71 9.65 -3.13
C CYS A 91 0.14 8.37 -3.22
N HIS A 92 0.64 8.08 -4.43
CA HIS A 92 1.45 6.90 -4.71
C HIS A 92 2.90 7.32 -5.04
N PHE A 93 3.76 7.37 -4.02
CA PHE A 93 5.17 7.82 -4.04
C PHE A 93 5.44 9.22 -4.62
N CYS A 94 4.38 9.96 -4.91
CA CYS A 94 4.41 11.22 -5.64
C CYS A 94 4.21 12.39 -4.68
N VAL A 95 5.10 13.38 -4.78
CA VAL A 95 4.91 14.71 -4.19
C VAL A 95 4.81 15.76 -5.32
N PRO A 96 3.79 16.64 -5.35
CA PRO A 96 3.73 17.73 -6.31
C PRO A 96 4.94 18.68 -6.18
N ASP A 97 5.44 19.22 -7.29
CA ASP A 97 6.68 20.01 -7.30
C ASP A 97 6.62 21.22 -6.36
N TRP A 98 5.46 21.87 -6.22
CA TRP A 98 5.29 23.04 -5.36
C TRP A 98 5.25 22.72 -3.87
N ILE A 99 5.00 21.45 -3.49
CA ILE A 99 5.14 20.98 -2.10
C ILE A 99 6.62 20.82 -1.74
N GLY A 100 7.48 20.57 -2.74
CA GLY A 100 8.89 20.26 -2.55
C GLY A 100 9.11 18.77 -2.31
N ASN A 101 8.95 18.31 -1.07
CA ASN A 101 9.18 16.92 -0.68
C ASN A 101 8.46 16.54 0.63
N PHE A 102 8.64 15.31 1.12
CA PHE A 102 7.97 14.84 2.34
C PHE A 102 8.59 15.36 3.65
N GLN A 103 9.67 16.15 3.57
CA GLN A 103 10.21 16.88 4.72
C GLN A 103 9.41 18.15 5.01
N ASN A 104 8.53 18.58 4.11
CA ASN A 104 7.70 19.77 4.29
C ASN A 104 6.65 19.55 5.41
N PRO A 105 6.71 20.31 6.52
CA PRO A 105 5.76 20.16 7.63
C PRO A 105 4.33 20.59 7.29
N ASP A 106 4.13 21.35 6.21
CA ASP A 106 2.80 21.78 5.75
C ASP A 106 2.09 20.69 4.93
N PHE A 107 2.83 19.69 4.42
CA PHE A 107 2.28 18.64 3.55
C PHE A 107 1.05 17.95 4.14
N PRO A 108 1.00 17.53 5.42
CA PRO A 108 -0.17 16.85 5.97
C PRO A 108 -1.45 17.67 5.92
N ALA A 109 -1.39 18.96 6.26
CA ALA A 109 -2.56 19.85 6.26
C ALA A 109 -2.97 20.23 4.83
N LEU A 110 -2.01 20.45 3.94
CA LEU A 110 -2.27 20.71 2.53
C LEU A 110 -2.92 19.49 1.85
N PHE A 111 -2.41 18.29 2.13
CA PHE A 111 -2.95 17.05 1.59
C PHE A 111 -4.36 16.75 2.10
N GLN A 112 -4.67 17.09 3.35
CA GLN A 112 -6.05 17.06 3.87
C GLN A 112 -6.99 17.93 3.00
N GLY A 113 -6.54 19.13 2.61
CA GLY A 113 -7.27 20.00 1.68
C GLY A 113 -7.52 19.36 0.31
N TYR A 114 -6.50 18.70 -0.26
CA TYR A 114 -6.65 17.93 -1.51
C TYR A 114 -7.65 16.78 -1.36
N ALA A 115 -7.56 15.99 -0.28
CA ALA A 115 -8.49 14.89 -0.01
C ALA A 115 -9.94 15.37 0.10
N ARG A 116 -10.18 16.52 0.75
CA ARG A 116 -11.49 17.20 0.79
C ARG A 116 -12.00 17.52 -0.61
N ALA A 117 -11.17 18.17 -1.43
CA ALA A 117 -11.53 18.58 -2.78
C ALA A 117 -11.87 17.35 -3.66
N PHE A 118 -11.05 16.29 -3.57
CA PHE A 118 -11.29 15.03 -4.26
C PHE A 118 -12.61 14.38 -3.84
N ALA A 119 -12.84 14.19 -2.54
CA ALA A 119 -14.05 13.52 -2.03
C ALA A 119 -15.33 14.33 -2.30
N THR A 120 -15.24 15.66 -2.26
CA THR A 120 -16.34 16.55 -2.64
C THR A 120 -16.67 16.44 -4.13
N ARG A 121 -15.66 16.34 -4.99
CA ARG A 121 -15.83 16.24 -6.45
C ARG A 121 -16.33 14.88 -6.89
N TYR A 122 -15.85 13.81 -6.26
CA TYR A 122 -16.20 12.43 -6.59
C TYR A 122 -16.92 11.74 -5.42
N PRO A 123 -18.10 12.24 -5.03
CA PRO A 123 -18.83 11.74 -3.87
C PRO A 123 -19.32 10.30 -4.05
N TRP A 124 -19.20 9.69 -5.22
CA TRP A 124 -19.65 8.32 -5.42
C TRP A 124 -18.57 7.28 -5.06
N ILE A 125 -17.31 7.71 -4.91
CA ILE A 125 -16.20 6.83 -4.55
C ILE A 125 -16.29 6.50 -3.05
N ARG A 126 -16.14 5.22 -2.71
CA ARG A 126 -16.20 4.76 -1.33
C ARG A 126 -14.90 4.15 -0.84
N LEU A 127 -14.08 3.58 -1.73
CA LEU A 127 -12.85 2.89 -1.36
C LEU A 127 -11.64 3.80 -1.59
N TYR A 128 -10.74 3.88 -0.62
CA TYR A 128 -9.61 4.81 -0.64
C TYR A 128 -8.33 4.16 -0.12
N THR A 129 -7.21 4.57 -0.72
CA THR A 129 -5.85 4.45 -0.18
C THR A 129 -5.28 5.87 -0.20
N PRO A 130 -5.39 6.65 0.89
CA PRO A 130 -4.98 8.06 0.83
C PRO A 130 -3.48 8.21 0.58
N VAL A 131 -2.64 7.41 1.24
CA VAL A 131 -1.20 7.34 0.97
C VAL A 131 -0.79 5.88 0.81
N ASN A 132 -0.23 5.54 -0.35
CA ASN A 132 0.32 4.21 -0.62
C ASN A 132 1.67 4.01 0.08
N GLU A 133 1.84 2.85 0.71
CA GLU A 133 3.06 2.37 1.36
C GLU A 133 3.88 3.48 2.05
N MET A 134 3.31 4.07 3.11
CA MET A 134 3.94 5.18 3.84
C MET A 134 5.36 4.80 4.32
N TYR A 135 5.56 3.55 4.73
CA TYR A 135 6.87 3.05 5.15
C TYR A 135 7.85 2.99 3.98
N VAL A 136 7.46 2.41 2.83
CA VAL A 136 8.34 2.30 1.66
C VAL A 136 8.65 3.68 1.09
N CYS A 137 7.64 4.55 0.97
CA CYS A 137 7.80 5.92 0.50
C CYS A 137 8.85 6.68 1.34
N ALA A 138 8.72 6.64 2.68
CA ALA A 138 9.69 7.29 3.57
C ALA A 138 11.08 6.64 3.49
N LYS A 139 11.15 5.31 3.47
CA LYS A 139 12.40 4.54 3.43
C LYS A 139 13.18 4.82 2.15
N PHE A 140 12.54 4.70 0.99
CA PHE A 140 13.20 4.90 -0.29
C PHE A 140 13.54 6.37 -0.52
N SER A 141 12.70 7.28 -0.04
CA SER A 141 12.96 8.70 -0.24
C SER A 141 14.05 9.26 0.69
N ALA A 142 14.01 8.93 1.99
CA ALA A 142 14.81 9.62 2.99
C ALA A 142 15.79 8.75 3.80
N LEU A 143 15.65 7.41 3.77
CA LEU A 143 16.65 6.51 4.36
C LEU A 143 17.66 6.04 3.31
N PHE A 144 17.18 5.62 2.15
CA PHE A 144 18.02 5.10 1.07
C PHE A 144 18.42 6.16 0.04
N GLY A 145 17.67 7.26 -0.02
CA GLY A 145 17.97 8.40 -0.88
C GLY A 145 17.79 8.11 -2.36
N TRP A 146 16.74 7.35 -2.70
CA TRP A 146 16.39 6.96 -4.07
C TRP A 146 15.39 7.91 -4.70
N TRP A 147 14.42 8.41 -3.92
CA TRP A 147 13.30 9.18 -4.42
C TRP A 147 13.16 10.55 -3.74
N ASN A 148 12.43 11.46 -4.38
CA ASN A 148 11.98 12.76 -3.87
C ASN A 148 13.10 13.55 -3.17
N GLU A 149 13.10 13.65 -1.84
CA GLU A 149 14.15 14.35 -1.09
C GLU A 149 15.56 13.75 -1.22
N GLN A 150 15.70 12.47 -1.58
CA GLN A 150 16.98 11.74 -1.72
C GLN A 150 17.91 11.84 -0.50
N ALA A 151 17.35 12.05 0.69
CA ALA A 151 18.10 12.07 1.95
C ALA A 151 18.55 10.65 2.36
N ARG A 152 19.53 10.55 3.26
CA ARG A 152 20.20 9.28 3.62
C ARG A 152 20.47 9.17 5.12
N ASP A 153 19.47 9.53 5.93
CA ASP A 153 19.61 9.56 7.38
C ASP A 153 18.29 9.27 8.10
N PHE A 154 18.39 8.80 9.34
CA PHE A 154 17.23 8.39 10.12
C PHE A 154 16.32 9.56 10.54
N ARG A 155 16.85 10.78 10.70
CA ARG A 155 16.03 11.96 11.06
C ARG A 155 15.13 12.34 9.90
N SER A 156 15.68 12.39 8.69
CA SER A 156 14.92 12.63 7.47
C SER A 156 13.89 11.51 7.23
N TYR A 157 14.26 10.25 7.44
CA TYR A 157 13.34 9.11 7.37
C TYR A 157 12.15 9.24 8.33
N VAL A 158 12.42 9.51 9.62
CA VAL A 158 11.35 9.67 10.62
C VAL A 158 10.48 10.89 10.33
N THR A 159 11.07 11.97 9.77
CA THR A 159 10.32 13.16 9.36
C THR A 159 9.38 12.87 8.18
N ALA A 160 9.85 12.19 7.13
CA ALA A 160 8.99 11.77 6.03
C ALA A 160 7.88 10.83 6.52
N LEU A 161 8.24 9.83 7.32
CA LEU A 161 7.31 8.83 7.84
C LEU A 161 6.18 9.46 8.65
N LYS A 162 6.50 10.38 9.57
CA LYS A 162 5.48 11.07 10.39
C LYS A 162 4.60 11.99 9.54
N HIS A 163 5.15 12.68 8.53
CA HIS A 163 4.34 13.53 7.65
C HIS A 163 3.42 12.70 6.76
N LEU A 164 3.90 11.62 6.16
CA LEU A 164 3.09 10.69 5.36
C LEU A 164 1.96 10.07 6.19
N ALA A 165 2.28 9.54 7.38
CA ALA A 165 1.28 8.96 8.27
C ALA A 165 0.26 10.01 8.75
N ARG A 166 0.71 11.22 9.08
CA ARG A 166 -0.19 12.32 9.48
C ARG A 166 -1.08 12.76 8.32
N ALA A 167 -0.54 12.86 7.11
CA ALA A 167 -1.29 13.18 5.90
C ALA A 167 -2.38 12.14 5.65
N ASN A 168 -2.06 10.85 5.78
CA ASN A 168 -3.02 9.75 5.64
C ASN A 168 -4.15 9.86 6.67
N VAL A 169 -3.82 9.99 7.96
CA VAL A 169 -4.81 10.11 9.04
C VAL A 169 -5.72 11.34 8.84
N LEU A 170 -5.15 12.51 8.55
CA LEU A 170 -5.94 13.73 8.33
C LEU A 170 -6.83 13.61 7.08
N ALA A 171 -6.33 13.03 5.99
CA ALA A 171 -7.13 12.75 4.81
C ALA A 171 -8.31 11.81 5.12
N MET A 172 -8.10 10.76 5.92
CA MET A 172 -9.17 9.84 6.34
C MET A 172 -10.28 10.55 7.11
N HIS A 173 -9.92 11.36 8.11
CA HIS A 173 -10.89 12.17 8.87
C HIS A 173 -11.69 13.10 7.97
N GLU A 174 -11.00 13.75 7.04
CA GLU A 174 -11.62 14.68 6.11
C GLU A 174 -12.58 13.99 5.15
N ILE A 175 -12.17 12.86 4.56
CA ILE A 175 -12.99 12.09 3.62
C ILE A 175 -14.28 11.64 4.31
N VAL A 176 -14.21 11.13 5.55
CA VAL A 176 -15.37 10.66 6.32
C VAL A 176 -16.41 11.76 6.54
N THR A 177 -16.01 13.03 6.61
CA THR A 177 -16.97 14.16 6.74
C THR A 177 -17.92 14.26 5.54
N SER A 178 -17.43 13.92 4.34
CA SER A 178 -18.18 14.00 3.07
C SER A 178 -18.71 12.65 2.58
N ARG A 179 -18.08 11.56 3.05
CA ARG A 179 -18.39 10.15 2.75
C ARG A 179 -18.35 9.33 4.05
N PRO A 180 -19.41 9.38 4.88
CA PRO A 180 -19.44 8.69 6.17
C PRO A 180 -19.37 7.16 6.10
N ASP A 181 -19.51 6.57 4.90
CA ASP A 181 -19.37 5.13 4.66
C ASP A 181 -18.07 4.77 3.90
N ALA A 182 -17.12 5.71 3.82
CA ALA A 182 -15.82 5.47 3.22
C ALA A 182 -15.09 4.30 3.91
N VAL A 183 -14.37 3.52 3.10
CA VAL A 183 -13.53 2.40 3.56
C VAL A 183 -12.11 2.67 3.12
N PHE A 184 -11.19 2.72 4.07
CA PHE A 184 -9.77 2.95 3.84
C PHE A 184 -9.04 1.61 3.79
N ILE A 185 -8.59 1.24 2.60
CA ILE A 185 -7.75 0.08 2.37
C ILE A 185 -6.32 0.63 2.38
N GLN A 186 -5.63 0.50 3.53
CA GLN A 186 -4.21 0.83 3.56
C GLN A 186 -3.46 -0.11 2.62
N SER A 187 -2.37 0.31 2.02
CA SER A 187 -1.48 -0.57 1.26
C SER A 187 -0.11 -0.38 1.85
N GLU A 188 0.45 -1.44 2.44
CA GLU A 188 1.74 -1.35 3.12
C GLU A 188 2.53 -2.63 2.92
N SER A 189 3.82 -2.47 2.61
CA SER A 189 4.78 -3.56 2.44
C SER A 189 4.89 -4.42 3.70
N SER A 190 4.63 -5.72 3.54
CA SER A 190 4.76 -6.75 4.58
C SER A 190 6.19 -7.27 4.68
N GLU A 191 7.07 -6.46 5.27
CA GLU A 191 8.50 -6.80 5.39
C GLU A 191 8.76 -7.87 6.46
N TYR A 192 9.83 -8.65 6.34
CA TYR A 192 10.37 -9.49 7.41
C TYR A 192 11.90 -9.57 7.36
N PHE A 193 12.54 -9.55 8.53
CA PHE A 193 14.01 -9.58 8.67
C PHE A 193 14.47 -10.86 9.39
N HIS A 194 15.28 -11.65 8.71
CA HIS A 194 15.89 -12.89 9.19
C HIS A 194 17.28 -12.63 9.73
N ALA A 195 17.63 -13.18 10.88
CA ALA A 195 19.02 -13.18 11.33
C ALA A 195 19.74 -14.39 10.74
N THR A 196 20.76 -14.15 9.91
CA THR A 196 21.57 -15.22 9.31
C THR A 196 22.63 -15.78 10.28
N HIS A 197 22.83 -15.11 11.42
CA HIS A 197 23.81 -15.44 12.46
C HIS A 197 23.31 -14.96 13.83
N PRO A 198 23.68 -15.60 14.97
CA PRO A 198 23.29 -15.16 16.31
C PRO A 198 23.57 -13.67 16.61
N ASP A 199 24.71 -13.15 16.14
CA ASP A 199 25.07 -11.74 16.35
C ASP A 199 24.16 -10.75 15.59
N ALA A 200 23.41 -11.21 14.59
CA ALA A 200 22.46 -10.40 13.84
C ALA A 200 21.04 -10.40 14.45
N VAL A 201 20.77 -11.23 15.46
CA VAL A 201 19.43 -11.42 16.04
C VAL A 201 18.86 -10.11 16.57
N ALA A 202 19.64 -9.36 17.35
CA ALA A 202 19.17 -8.10 17.92
C ALA A 202 18.80 -7.06 16.85
N GLU A 203 19.57 -6.98 15.76
CA GLU A 203 19.28 -6.04 14.67
C GLU A 203 18.08 -6.48 13.83
N ALA A 204 17.97 -7.77 13.52
CA ALA A 204 16.80 -8.32 12.82
C ALA A 204 15.52 -8.11 13.62
N GLU A 205 15.54 -8.40 14.93
CA GLU A 205 14.42 -8.14 15.83
C GLU A 205 14.07 -6.65 15.90
N ARG A 206 15.08 -5.76 15.98
CA ARG A 206 14.85 -4.31 15.96
C ARG A 206 14.13 -3.90 14.67
N ARG A 207 14.56 -4.37 13.50
CA ARG A 207 13.90 -4.08 12.21
C ARG A 207 12.50 -4.66 12.12
N ASN A 208 12.28 -5.88 12.61
CA ASN A 208 10.95 -6.51 12.68
C ASN A 208 9.97 -5.76 13.60
N ARG A 209 10.46 -5.00 14.57
CA ARG A 209 9.62 -4.09 15.37
C ARG A 209 9.40 -2.74 14.68
N LEU A 210 10.42 -2.19 14.02
CA LEU A 210 10.33 -0.90 13.34
C LEU A 210 9.51 -0.92 12.04
N ARG A 211 9.41 -2.06 11.35
CA ARG A 211 8.60 -2.20 10.12
C ARG A 211 7.12 -1.83 10.33
N PHE A 212 6.62 -1.93 11.56
CA PHE A 212 5.22 -1.62 11.88
C PHE A 212 4.95 -0.12 12.11
N LEU A 213 5.96 0.75 12.14
CA LEU A 213 5.81 2.15 12.57
C LEU A 213 4.71 2.91 11.82
N SER A 214 4.64 2.83 10.48
CA SER A 214 3.64 3.55 9.69
C SER A 214 2.21 3.11 10.04
N LEU A 215 1.99 1.81 10.17
CA LEU A 215 0.69 1.24 10.51
C LEU A 215 0.34 1.46 11.98
N ASP A 216 1.31 1.42 12.89
CA ASP A 216 1.10 1.75 14.29
C ASP A 216 0.67 3.22 14.45
N PHE A 217 1.29 4.14 13.69
CA PHE A 217 0.84 5.53 13.59
C PHE A 217 -0.58 5.63 13.02
N ASN A 218 -0.84 4.95 11.91
CA ASN A 218 -2.12 5.05 11.22
C ASN A 218 -3.30 4.49 12.05
N TYR A 219 -3.08 3.38 12.75
CA TYR A 219 -4.10 2.72 13.56
C TYR A 219 -4.08 3.14 15.03
N GLY A 220 -3.27 4.13 15.39
CA GLY A 220 -3.15 4.66 16.77
C GLY A 220 -2.79 3.59 17.78
N ARG A 221 -1.93 2.65 17.39
CA ARG A 221 -1.41 1.65 18.33
C ARG A 221 -0.29 2.31 19.15
N PRO A 222 -0.29 2.18 20.49
CA PRO A 222 0.82 2.65 21.30
C PRO A 222 2.15 2.04 20.84
N LEU A 223 3.17 2.89 20.73
CA LEU A 223 4.51 2.49 20.31
C LEU A 223 5.16 1.61 21.37
N GLU A 224 5.80 0.53 20.93
CA GLU A 224 6.68 -0.28 21.77
C GLU A 224 7.91 0.53 22.23
N PRO A 225 8.55 0.20 23.36
CA PRO A 225 9.68 0.97 23.88
C PRO A 225 10.78 1.25 22.85
N VAL A 226 11.17 0.25 22.06
CA VAL A 226 12.17 0.37 20.98
C VAL A 226 11.73 1.27 19.84
N GLN A 227 10.44 1.27 19.49
CA GLN A 227 9.87 2.15 18.47
C GLN A 227 9.86 3.60 18.97
N ARG A 228 9.39 3.81 20.21
CA ARG A 228 9.32 5.13 20.85
C ARG A 228 10.72 5.72 21.03
N GLU A 229 11.68 4.95 21.54
CA GLU A 229 13.08 5.37 21.66
C GLU A 229 13.65 5.77 20.29
N PHE A 230 13.44 4.92 19.27
CA PHE A 230 13.92 5.20 17.93
C PHE A 230 13.36 6.51 17.36
N VAL A 231 12.05 6.72 17.40
CA VAL A 231 11.47 7.93 16.77
C VAL A 231 11.82 9.21 17.52
N LEU A 232 11.90 9.16 18.86
CA LEU A 232 12.29 10.32 19.69
C LEU A 232 13.77 10.69 19.45
N ALA A 233 14.65 9.69 19.38
CA ALA A 233 16.06 9.91 19.06
C ALA A 233 16.27 10.58 17.69
N HIS A 234 15.31 10.40 16.78
CA HIS A 234 15.36 10.89 15.39
C HIS A 234 14.40 12.05 15.11
N GLY A 235 13.95 12.76 16.15
CA GLY A 235 13.33 14.08 16.01
C GLY A 235 11.80 14.11 16.00
N MET A 236 11.12 13.01 16.35
CA MET A 236 9.74 13.11 16.83
C MET A 236 9.70 13.65 18.25
N THR A 237 8.65 14.40 18.56
CA THR A 237 8.32 14.86 19.90
C THR A 237 7.28 13.93 20.55
N PRO A 238 7.15 13.94 21.90
CA PRO A 238 6.08 13.20 22.58
C PRO A 238 4.68 13.57 22.07
N ASP A 239 4.39 14.85 21.87
CA ASP A 239 3.09 15.35 21.37
C ASP A 239 2.77 14.81 19.96
N GLU A 240 3.78 14.65 19.10
CA GLU A 240 3.59 14.04 17.78
C GLU A 240 3.29 12.54 17.87
N CYS A 241 3.84 11.81 18.84
CA CYS A 241 3.46 10.43 19.09
C CYS A 241 2.02 10.34 19.61
N GLU A 242 1.64 11.22 20.55
CA GLU A 242 0.29 11.27 21.12
C GLU A 242 -0.78 11.61 20.09
N PHE A 243 -0.45 12.45 19.09
CA PHE A 243 -1.35 12.72 17.96
C PHE A 243 -1.83 11.41 17.30
N PHE A 244 -0.94 10.47 17.01
CA PHE A 244 -1.32 9.24 16.33
C PHE A 244 -2.18 8.32 17.19
N GLU A 245 -1.86 8.20 18.48
CA GLU A 245 -2.64 7.40 19.44
C GLU A 245 -4.09 7.93 19.56
N ALA A 246 -4.30 9.24 19.41
CA ALA A 246 -5.61 9.88 19.59
C ALA A 246 -6.52 9.93 18.34
N HIS A 247 -5.99 9.73 17.12
CA HIS A 247 -6.71 10.05 15.88
C HIS A 247 -7.03 8.83 14.98
N ALA A 248 -7.02 7.61 15.52
CA ALA A 248 -7.27 6.41 14.72
C ALA A 248 -8.73 6.23 14.29
N LEU A 249 -8.95 5.87 13.02
CA LEU A 249 -10.28 5.56 12.44
C LEU A 249 -10.42 4.07 12.06
N ARG A 250 -9.96 3.18 12.94
CA ARG A 250 -9.87 1.72 12.70
C ARG A 250 -11.15 1.07 12.15
N HIS A 251 -12.33 1.58 12.53
CA HIS A 251 -13.61 1.03 12.10
C HIS A 251 -13.94 1.27 10.61
N HIS A 252 -13.25 2.20 9.96
CA HIS A 252 -13.30 2.42 8.52
C HIS A 252 -12.21 1.65 7.75
N CYS A 253 -11.35 0.89 8.43
CA CYS A 253 -10.13 0.38 7.81
C CYS A 253 -10.20 -1.11 7.43
N ILE A 254 -9.59 -1.41 6.29
CA ILE A 254 -9.09 -2.72 5.91
C ILE A 254 -7.55 -2.61 5.90
N LEU A 255 -6.90 -3.55 6.57
CA LEU A 255 -5.45 -3.71 6.54
C LEU A 255 -5.05 -4.30 5.20
N GLY A 256 -4.62 -3.48 4.25
CA GLY A 256 -3.97 -4.02 3.06
C GLY A 256 -2.49 -4.25 3.30
N THR A 257 -2.03 -5.35 2.75
CA THR A 257 -0.66 -5.84 2.85
C THR A 257 -0.13 -6.18 1.47
N ASP A 258 1.00 -5.57 1.14
CA ASP A 258 1.74 -5.77 -0.10
C ASP A 258 2.84 -6.78 0.15
N TYR A 259 3.00 -7.74 -0.76
CA TYR A 259 3.98 -8.80 -0.61
C TYR A 259 4.54 -9.27 -1.94
N TYR A 260 5.85 -9.21 -2.04
CA TYR A 260 6.68 -9.58 -3.16
C TYR A 260 7.80 -10.50 -2.71
N MET A 261 8.46 -11.13 -3.68
CA MET A 261 9.64 -11.97 -3.45
C MET A 261 10.77 -11.25 -2.68
N THR A 262 10.80 -9.93 -2.69
CA THR A 262 11.84 -9.09 -2.09
C THR A 262 11.47 -8.52 -0.70
N ASN A 263 10.36 -8.97 -0.10
CA ASN A 263 9.94 -8.45 1.21
C ASN A 263 10.54 -9.18 2.42
N GLU A 264 11.19 -10.31 2.21
CA GLU A 264 11.98 -10.96 3.25
C GLU A 264 13.46 -10.65 3.06
N HIS A 265 14.16 -10.38 4.16
CA HIS A 265 15.52 -9.84 4.17
C HIS A 265 16.43 -10.66 5.09
N ASP A 266 17.55 -11.14 4.56
CA ASP A 266 18.63 -11.75 5.34
C ASP A 266 19.52 -10.65 5.93
N VAL A 267 19.56 -10.55 7.25
CA VAL A 267 20.40 -9.62 8.02
C VAL A 267 21.68 -10.32 8.46
N ALA A 268 22.82 -9.72 8.13
CA ALA A 268 24.16 -10.17 8.53
C ALA A 268 24.64 -9.45 9.81
N PRO A 269 25.68 -9.97 10.51
CA PRO A 269 26.21 -9.34 11.73
C PRO A 269 26.68 -7.88 11.58
N ASP A 270 27.06 -7.47 10.38
CA ASP A 270 27.45 -6.09 10.07
C ASP A 270 26.24 -5.15 9.82
N GLY A 271 25.01 -5.68 9.93
CA GLY A 271 23.77 -4.96 9.69
C GLY A 271 23.38 -4.84 8.22
N THR A 272 24.16 -5.38 7.28
CA THR A 272 23.73 -5.44 5.87
C THR A 272 22.50 -6.33 5.72
N ALA A 273 21.60 -5.97 4.81
CA ALA A 273 20.43 -6.76 4.46
C ALA A 273 20.42 -7.04 2.96
N ARG A 274 19.97 -8.24 2.59
CA ARG A 274 19.79 -8.68 1.20
C ARG A 274 18.49 -9.45 1.06
N ASP A 275 17.93 -9.48 -0.14
CA ASP A 275 16.71 -10.23 -0.42
C ASP A 275 16.88 -11.71 -0.07
N ALA A 276 15.92 -12.26 0.68
CA ALA A 276 15.89 -13.65 1.12
C ALA A 276 14.91 -14.51 0.30
N GLY A 277 14.26 -13.94 -0.71
CA GLY A 277 13.19 -14.61 -1.44
C GLY A 277 11.98 -14.90 -0.54
N GLU A 278 11.20 -15.91 -0.89
CA GLU A 278 10.10 -16.39 -0.06
C GLU A 278 10.60 -17.45 0.94
N THR A 279 11.06 -17.01 2.11
CA THR A 279 11.58 -17.87 3.19
C THR A 279 10.47 -18.35 4.12
N LEU A 280 9.66 -17.44 4.67
CA LEU A 280 8.47 -17.75 5.47
C LEU A 280 7.20 -17.77 4.62
N GLY A 281 7.14 -16.90 3.62
CA GLY A 281 5.96 -16.72 2.77
C GLY A 281 4.89 -15.83 3.36
N TYR A 282 4.05 -15.32 2.45
CA TYR A 282 3.06 -14.30 2.75
C TYR A 282 2.12 -14.66 3.91
N ALA A 283 1.62 -15.90 3.93
CA ALA A 283 0.63 -16.30 4.95
C ALA A 283 1.15 -16.19 6.39
N MET A 284 2.42 -16.48 6.64
CA MET A 284 2.96 -16.37 8.00
C MET A 284 3.14 -14.91 8.40
N ILE A 285 3.72 -14.10 7.53
CA ILE A 285 3.98 -12.69 7.79
C ILE A 285 2.63 -11.95 7.94
N ALA A 286 1.71 -12.11 6.99
CA ALA A 286 0.40 -11.48 7.05
C ALA A 286 -0.43 -11.91 8.27
N GLN A 287 -0.22 -13.12 8.80
CA GLN A 287 -0.84 -13.55 10.05
C GLN A 287 -0.34 -12.71 11.25
N GLU A 288 0.93 -12.34 11.30
CA GLU A 288 1.46 -11.44 12.35
C GLU A 288 0.80 -10.06 12.27
N TYR A 289 0.66 -9.51 11.06
CA TYR A 289 -0.03 -8.25 10.82
C TYR A 289 -1.51 -8.33 11.22
N ALA A 290 -2.22 -9.39 10.81
CA ALA A 290 -3.61 -9.62 11.17
C ALA A 290 -3.81 -9.76 12.69
N GLN A 291 -2.92 -10.48 13.39
CA GLN A 291 -2.97 -10.61 14.85
C GLN A 291 -2.68 -9.28 15.55
N ARG A 292 -1.71 -8.50 15.06
CA ARG A 292 -1.34 -7.21 15.65
C ARG A 292 -2.49 -6.21 15.62
N TYR A 293 -3.21 -6.12 14.50
CA TYR A 293 -4.20 -5.06 14.29
C TYR A 293 -5.65 -5.52 14.43
N GLY A 294 -5.96 -6.81 14.29
CA GLY A 294 -7.33 -7.33 14.42
C GLY A 294 -8.32 -6.73 13.41
N LEU A 295 -7.82 -6.25 12.27
CA LEU A 295 -8.61 -5.67 11.19
C LEU A 295 -8.86 -6.71 10.08
N PRO A 296 -9.93 -6.56 9.27
CA PRO A 296 -10.02 -7.26 7.99
C PRO A 296 -8.79 -7.02 7.15
N LEU A 297 -8.28 -8.06 6.49
CA LEU A 297 -7.06 -8.02 5.70
C LEU A 297 -7.37 -8.01 4.21
N MET A 298 -6.57 -7.33 3.39
CA MET A 298 -6.60 -7.46 1.93
C MET A 298 -5.17 -7.65 1.43
N HIS A 299 -4.94 -8.58 0.51
CA HIS A 299 -3.66 -8.61 -0.18
C HIS A 299 -3.70 -7.58 -1.31
N THR A 300 -3.09 -6.42 -1.08
CA THR A 300 -3.30 -5.21 -1.88
C THR A 300 -2.37 -5.09 -3.08
N GLU A 301 -1.18 -5.68 -3.02
CA GLU A 301 -0.28 -5.82 -4.16
C GLU A 301 0.58 -7.08 -4.07
N THR A 302 0.74 -7.72 -5.23
CA THR A 302 1.79 -8.69 -5.50
C THR A 302 1.96 -8.84 -7.01
N ASN A 303 3.17 -9.20 -7.43
CA ASN A 303 3.47 -9.66 -8.78
C ASN A 303 4.79 -10.42 -8.81
N LEU A 304 5.08 -10.99 -9.98
CA LEU A 304 6.40 -11.47 -10.33
C LEU A 304 6.58 -11.30 -11.84
N ASP A 305 7.82 -11.11 -12.29
CA ASP A 305 8.13 -11.12 -13.72
C ASP A 305 7.77 -12.49 -14.32
N GLN A 306 7.29 -12.48 -15.57
CA GLN A 306 6.96 -13.70 -16.31
C GLN A 306 8.15 -14.68 -16.41
N GLY A 307 9.38 -14.18 -16.27
CA GLY A 307 10.59 -14.99 -16.18
C GLY A 307 11.02 -15.65 -17.50
N PRO A 308 12.23 -16.26 -17.52
CA PRO A 308 12.77 -16.94 -18.69
C PRO A 308 11.99 -18.21 -19.10
N HIS A 309 11.31 -18.89 -18.17
CA HIS A 309 10.51 -20.08 -18.48
C HIS A 309 9.11 -19.74 -18.97
N GLY A 310 8.63 -18.52 -18.68
CA GLY A 310 7.37 -17.99 -19.17
C GLY A 310 6.16 -18.33 -18.29
N ASP A 311 6.39 -18.95 -17.13
CA ASP A 311 5.36 -19.42 -16.21
C ASP A 311 5.59 -19.00 -14.75
N GLU A 312 6.70 -18.35 -14.45
CA GLU A 312 7.09 -17.93 -13.09
C GLU A 312 6.02 -17.04 -12.44
N ALA A 313 5.49 -16.06 -13.18
CA ALA A 313 4.39 -15.22 -12.71
C ALA A 313 3.10 -16.01 -12.41
N ARG A 314 2.82 -17.08 -13.17
CA ARG A 314 1.66 -17.96 -12.93
C ARG A 314 1.85 -18.81 -11.68
N GLU A 315 3.06 -19.32 -11.48
CA GLU A 315 3.39 -20.10 -10.30
C GLU A 315 3.36 -19.23 -9.04
N TRP A 316 3.86 -18.00 -9.14
CA TRP A 316 3.74 -17.01 -8.07
C TRP A 316 2.27 -16.69 -7.75
N LEU A 317 1.44 -16.43 -8.76
CA LEU A 317 -0.02 -16.23 -8.57
C LEU A 317 -0.66 -17.41 -7.83
N ARG A 318 -0.32 -18.65 -8.22
CA ARG A 318 -0.80 -19.87 -7.57
C ARG A 318 -0.35 -19.92 -6.11
N CYS A 319 0.91 -19.58 -5.83
CA CYS A 319 1.48 -19.55 -4.48
C CYS A 319 0.77 -18.52 -3.60
N GLN A 320 0.70 -17.25 -4.04
CA GLN A 320 0.07 -16.17 -3.28
C GLN A 320 -1.42 -16.42 -3.05
N TRP A 321 -2.13 -16.98 -4.03
CA TRP A 321 -3.52 -17.40 -3.81
C TRP A 321 -3.64 -18.51 -2.75
N ALA A 322 -2.72 -19.48 -2.74
CA ALA A 322 -2.69 -20.50 -1.69
C ALA A 322 -2.45 -19.89 -0.31
N HIS A 323 -1.59 -18.88 -0.19
CA HIS A 323 -1.39 -18.13 1.05
C HIS A 323 -2.66 -17.40 1.50
N VAL A 324 -3.36 -16.69 0.61
CA VAL A 324 -4.66 -16.05 0.90
C VAL A 324 -5.69 -17.07 1.40
N ARG A 325 -5.78 -18.23 0.75
CA ARG A 325 -6.67 -19.31 1.17
C ARG A 325 -6.28 -19.90 2.52
N SER A 326 -4.99 -19.98 2.82
CA SER A 326 -4.48 -20.42 4.14
C SER A 326 -4.90 -19.45 5.23
N LEU A 327 -4.71 -18.14 5.04
CA LEU A 327 -5.13 -17.09 5.98
C LEU A 327 -6.64 -17.16 6.27
N MET A 328 -7.47 -17.30 5.23
CA MET A 328 -8.92 -17.47 5.40
C MET A 328 -9.27 -18.71 6.21
N ARG A 329 -8.60 -19.84 5.97
CA ARG A 329 -8.83 -21.10 6.73
C ARG A 329 -8.39 -20.98 8.19
N SER A 330 -7.36 -20.18 8.46
CA SER A 330 -6.89 -19.84 9.81
C SER A 330 -7.78 -18.83 10.54
N GLY A 331 -8.88 -18.38 9.91
CA GLY A 331 -9.87 -17.50 10.51
C GLY A 331 -9.60 -16.00 10.34
N VAL A 332 -8.60 -15.61 9.55
CA VAL A 332 -8.38 -14.19 9.21
C VAL A 332 -9.46 -13.72 8.24
N PRO A 333 -10.19 -12.63 8.53
CA PRO A 333 -11.19 -12.09 7.62
C PRO A 333 -10.53 -11.39 6.44
N VAL A 334 -10.32 -12.12 5.33
CA VAL A 334 -9.70 -11.56 4.12
C VAL A 334 -10.75 -10.98 3.15
N ALA A 335 -10.65 -9.69 2.87
CA ALA A 335 -11.57 -8.89 2.07
C ALA A 335 -11.26 -8.89 0.56
N GLY A 336 -10.01 -9.14 0.16
CA GLY A 336 -9.65 -9.12 -1.25
C GLY A 336 -8.25 -9.64 -1.58
N PHE A 337 -7.97 -9.79 -2.87
CA PHE A 337 -6.69 -10.18 -3.43
C PHE A 337 -6.43 -9.44 -4.75
N THR A 338 -5.25 -8.84 -4.87
CA THR A 338 -4.88 -7.99 -6.00
C THR A 338 -3.63 -8.53 -6.68
N TRP A 339 -3.69 -8.74 -7.99
CA TRP A 339 -2.48 -8.81 -8.81
C TRP A 339 -2.16 -7.40 -9.32
N TYR A 340 -0.97 -6.90 -9.01
CA TYR A 340 -0.61 -5.52 -9.33
C TYR A 340 0.58 -5.50 -10.29
N SER A 341 0.52 -4.98 -11.50
CA SER A 341 -0.51 -4.15 -12.11
C SER A 341 -1.20 -4.81 -13.30
N LEU A 342 -2.16 -4.10 -13.89
CA LEU A 342 -2.87 -4.49 -15.11
C LEU A 342 -1.89 -4.65 -16.27
N THR A 343 -1.03 -3.66 -16.49
CA THR A 343 0.01 -3.69 -17.53
C THR A 343 1.37 -3.95 -16.90
N ASP A 344 2.34 -4.29 -17.74
CA ASP A 344 3.75 -4.23 -17.37
C ASP A 344 4.15 -2.89 -16.79
N GLN A 345 5.27 -2.93 -16.11
CA GLN A 345 5.87 -1.84 -15.36
C GLN A 345 7.20 -1.45 -15.99
N VAL A 346 7.70 -0.24 -15.75
CA VAL A 346 8.97 0.24 -16.32
C VAL A 346 9.97 0.55 -15.22
N ASP A 347 11.18 -0.02 -15.30
CA ASP A 347 12.32 0.15 -14.38
C ASP A 347 12.08 -0.18 -12.89
N TRP A 348 11.01 -0.89 -12.56
CA TRP A 348 10.74 -1.33 -11.19
C TRP A 348 11.73 -2.37 -10.67
N HIS A 349 12.38 -3.14 -11.54
CA HIS A 349 13.53 -4.00 -11.18
C HIS A 349 14.73 -3.24 -10.57
N ILE A 350 14.76 -1.92 -10.70
CA ILE A 350 15.72 -1.03 -10.04
C ILE A 350 15.01 0.03 -9.19
N GLU A 351 13.78 -0.27 -8.73
CA GLU A 351 13.02 0.58 -7.82
C GLU A 351 12.88 2.02 -8.33
N LEU A 352 12.73 2.19 -9.65
CA LEU A 352 12.63 3.49 -10.32
C LEU A 352 13.82 4.43 -10.13
N ARG A 353 14.97 3.93 -9.64
CA ARG A 353 16.17 4.75 -9.33
C ARG A 353 16.80 5.43 -10.54
N GLU A 354 16.58 4.88 -11.73
CA GLU A 354 17.09 5.42 -12.99
C GLU A 354 16.04 5.25 -14.10
N ALA A 355 15.95 6.21 -15.03
CA ALA A 355 15.06 6.14 -16.19
C ALA A 355 15.75 5.41 -17.36
N ARG A 356 15.76 4.08 -17.32
CA ARG A 356 16.37 3.22 -18.36
C ARG A 356 15.37 2.75 -19.42
N GLY A 357 14.07 2.86 -19.15
CA GLY A 357 13.01 2.44 -20.07
C GLY A 357 12.91 0.92 -20.22
N ILE A 358 13.43 0.15 -19.27
CA ILE A 358 13.39 -1.31 -19.29
C ILE A 358 12.02 -1.78 -18.81
N VAL A 359 11.32 -2.52 -19.67
CA VAL A 359 10.02 -3.11 -19.35
C VAL A 359 10.21 -4.33 -18.45
N ASN A 360 9.51 -4.34 -17.33
CA ASN A 360 9.41 -5.47 -16.42
C ASN A 360 8.13 -6.27 -16.71
N PRO A 361 8.24 -7.55 -17.16
CA PRO A 361 7.13 -8.32 -17.72
C PRO A 361 6.23 -8.94 -16.65
N ARG A 362 5.70 -8.12 -15.73
CA ARG A 362 4.93 -8.54 -14.53
C ARG A 362 3.44 -8.20 -14.57
N GLY A 363 2.98 -7.54 -15.64
CA GLY A 363 1.56 -7.19 -15.80
C GLY A 363 0.65 -8.38 -16.08
N LEU A 364 -0.67 -8.18 -15.92
CA LEU A 364 -1.65 -9.10 -16.52
C LEU A 364 -1.66 -9.01 -18.05
N TYR A 365 -1.28 -7.84 -18.58
CA TYR A 365 -1.07 -7.52 -19.98
C TYR A 365 0.32 -6.91 -20.19
N ASP A 366 0.88 -7.04 -21.39
CA ASP A 366 2.08 -6.28 -21.76
C ASP A 366 1.76 -4.80 -22.07
N LEU A 367 2.78 -3.99 -22.37
CA LEU A 367 2.59 -2.58 -22.75
C LEU A 367 1.83 -2.39 -24.08
N ASP A 368 1.74 -3.42 -24.92
CA ASP A 368 0.92 -3.47 -26.14
C ASP A 368 -0.50 -3.97 -25.85
N ARG A 369 -0.88 -4.13 -24.58
CA ARG A 369 -2.21 -4.59 -24.12
C ARG A 369 -2.54 -6.01 -24.59
N ARG A 370 -1.52 -6.85 -24.86
CA ARG A 370 -1.68 -8.28 -25.12
C ARG A 370 -1.64 -9.04 -23.79
N ILE A 371 -2.60 -9.95 -23.60
CA ILE A 371 -2.72 -10.68 -22.35
C ILE A 371 -1.50 -11.58 -22.12
N ARG A 372 -0.92 -11.51 -20.93
CA ARG A 372 0.18 -12.39 -20.51
C ARG A 372 -0.36 -13.74 -20.00
N PRO A 373 0.48 -14.79 -19.90
CA PRO A 373 0.07 -16.06 -19.31
C PRO A 373 -0.53 -15.91 -17.90
N VAL A 374 0.01 -15.01 -17.08
CA VAL A 374 -0.55 -14.71 -15.74
C VAL A 374 -1.90 -14.00 -15.81
N GLY A 375 -2.13 -13.12 -16.80
CA GLY A 375 -3.44 -12.51 -17.05
C GLY A 375 -4.53 -13.54 -17.32
N THR A 376 -4.21 -14.54 -18.13
CA THR A 376 -5.12 -15.68 -18.39
C THR A 376 -5.39 -16.47 -17.11
N ALA A 377 -4.34 -16.81 -16.36
CA ALA A 377 -4.47 -17.55 -15.11
C ALA A 377 -5.29 -16.79 -14.06
N TYR A 378 -5.12 -15.46 -13.97
CA TYR A 378 -5.87 -14.63 -13.02
C TYR A 378 -7.35 -14.51 -13.41
N ARG A 379 -7.66 -14.33 -14.69
CA ARG A 379 -9.05 -14.37 -15.19
C ARG A 379 -9.73 -15.69 -14.84
N ASP A 380 -9.05 -16.81 -15.09
CA ASP A 380 -9.60 -18.14 -14.83
C ASP A 380 -9.80 -18.38 -13.32
N LEU A 381 -8.89 -17.87 -12.49
CA LEU A 381 -9.02 -17.85 -11.03
C LEU A 381 -10.23 -17.02 -10.58
N ILE A 382 -10.41 -15.81 -11.12
CA ILE A 382 -11.59 -14.98 -10.83
C ILE A 382 -12.87 -15.73 -11.22
N ALA A 383 -12.94 -16.28 -12.43
CA ALA A 383 -14.12 -17.02 -12.90
C ALA A 383 -14.44 -18.24 -12.01
N ALA A 384 -13.43 -18.91 -11.46
CA ALA A 384 -13.62 -20.07 -10.59
C ALA A 384 -14.11 -19.71 -9.18
N TRP A 385 -13.80 -18.52 -8.67
CA TRP A 385 -14.01 -18.15 -7.25
C TRP A 385 -15.00 -17.00 -7.03
N ASN A 386 -15.23 -16.15 -8.04
CA ASN A 386 -16.13 -15.02 -7.92
C ASN A 386 -17.56 -15.47 -7.57
N GLY A 387 -18.19 -14.77 -6.63
CA GLY A 387 -19.51 -15.13 -6.08
C GLY A 387 -19.54 -16.36 -5.17
N ARG A 388 -18.41 -17.07 -4.98
CA ARG A 388 -18.30 -18.23 -4.07
C ARG A 388 -17.61 -17.90 -2.75
N LEU A 389 -17.03 -16.70 -2.64
CA LEU A 389 -16.36 -16.19 -1.45
C LEU A 389 -17.19 -15.06 -0.86
N SER A 390 -17.50 -15.16 0.43
CA SER A 390 -18.04 -14.06 1.22
C SER A 390 -17.07 -13.72 2.34
N THR A 391 -16.89 -12.43 2.59
CA THR A 391 -16.11 -11.97 3.74
C THR A 391 -17.08 -11.62 4.87
N ASN A 392 -17.03 -12.40 5.96
CA ASN A 392 -17.68 -12.03 7.22
C ASN A 392 -16.87 -10.92 7.88
N LEU A 393 -17.06 -9.68 7.43
CA LEU A 393 -16.42 -8.48 8.01
C LEU A 393 -16.92 -8.16 9.44
N THR A 394 -17.90 -8.90 9.94
CA THR A 394 -18.51 -8.70 11.26
C THR A 394 -17.72 -9.35 12.41
N GLY A 395 -16.61 -10.06 12.14
CA GLY A 395 -15.88 -10.84 13.16
C GLY A 395 -14.90 -10.08 14.05
N GLY A 396 -14.56 -8.82 13.72
CA GLY A 396 -13.47 -8.09 14.40
C GLY A 396 -13.85 -7.50 15.77
N ALA A 397 -15.09 -7.03 15.94
CA ALA A 397 -15.51 -6.36 17.17
C ALA A 397 -15.62 -7.32 18.37
N ASP A 398 -16.15 -8.52 18.15
CA ASP A 398 -16.36 -9.51 19.23
C ASP A 398 -15.08 -10.26 19.63
N ALA A 399 -14.13 -10.44 18.70
CA ALA A 399 -12.85 -11.09 18.99
C ALA A 399 -11.90 -10.18 19.78
N TYR A 400 -11.90 -8.87 19.50
CA TYR A 400 -11.10 -7.88 20.22
C TYR A 400 -11.65 -7.60 21.64
N HIS A 401 -12.98 -7.58 21.82
CA HIS A 401 -13.57 -7.47 23.16
C HIS A 401 -13.30 -8.69 24.06
N LYS A 402 -13.19 -9.89 23.48
CA LYS A 402 -12.83 -11.11 24.23
C LYS A 402 -11.37 -11.15 24.66
N SER A 403 -10.43 -10.60 23.88
CA SER A 403 -9.01 -10.59 24.27
C SER A 403 -8.72 -9.59 25.40
N LEU A 404 -9.45 -8.48 25.48
CA LEU A 404 -9.36 -7.53 26.60
C LEU A 404 -9.96 -8.08 27.90
N THR A 405 -11.04 -8.86 27.83
CA THR A 405 -11.69 -9.44 29.03
C THR A 405 -10.94 -10.63 29.65
N ILE A 406 -10.05 -11.29 28.90
CA ILE A 406 -9.23 -12.39 29.43
C ILE A 406 -8.04 -11.86 30.25
N ASN A 407 -7.50 -10.68 29.92
CA ASN A 407 -6.40 -10.08 30.69
C ASN A 407 -6.88 -9.39 31.99
N ASP A 408 -8.12 -8.92 32.05
CA ASP A 408 -8.66 -8.22 33.22
C ASP A 408 -9.10 -9.17 34.36
N LYS A 409 -9.22 -10.48 34.08
CA LYS A 409 -9.53 -11.51 35.11
C LYS A 409 -8.29 -12.11 35.77
N LYS A 410 -7.08 -11.84 35.28
CA LYS A 410 -5.83 -12.32 35.88
C LYS A 410 -5.17 -11.33 36.84
N SER A 411 -5.72 -10.12 37.01
CA SER A 411 -5.19 -9.07 37.89
C SER A 411 -5.99 -8.87 39.20
N ARG A 412 -6.95 -9.74 39.52
CA ARG A 412 -7.84 -9.59 40.71
C ARG A 412 -7.77 -10.73 41.73
N HIS A 413 -6.68 -11.47 41.79
CA HIS A 413 -6.36 -12.34 42.91
C HIS A 413 -4.94 -12.03 43.39
N ASP A 414 -4.86 -11.00 44.23
CA ASP A 414 -4.01 -10.94 45.42
C ASP A 414 -4.86 -10.35 46.55
#